data_AF-A0A6H9WKK2-F1
#
_entry.id   AF-A0A6H9WKK2-F1
#
_cell.length_a   1.000
_cell.length_b   1.000
_cell.length_c   1.000
_cell.angle_alpha   90.00
_cell.angle_beta   90.00
_cell.angle_gamma   90.00
#
_symmetry.space_group_name_H-M   'P 1'
#
loop_
_entity.id
_entity.type
_entity.pdbx_description
1 polymer ?
#
loop_
_entity_poly.entity_id
_entity_poly.type
_entity_poly.pdbx_seq_one_letter_code
_entity_poly.pdbx_strand_id
1 'polypeptide(L)'
;MANSALKRNPYFNGSAAPQQQPQYAAPGQQFGRGAQFQPGQPGNNPYAQGNNVQLGSGQTSAPRQQPMHPGMPSPEALDHQYDRPAATPDQMDRMSYNDTIAKTAGLFVMVLATAAVAWFLPFLAFVGMIGALVLGIVLAFKREPAPVLVWLFAAAEGLLVGGLSSILESIFPGIAMQALLATLAVVATVLVLFRFGKVRTSPRLTKIVMVAMIGYAVFSLVNLGGMFLSPDSGMFGWRSDVNIMGIPLGVILGVFAVLMGSYMLVMDFEFIENGVKAGAPRAYGWIAAYSLVSTVVFIYIEILRVIAILRGSD
;
A
#
# COMPACT_ATOMS: atom_id res chain seq x y z
N MET A 1 26.07 7.95 -10.88
CA MET A 1 25.81 7.21 -12.14
C MET A 1 24.30 7.00 -12.24
N ALA A 2 23.62 7.71 -13.13
CA ALA A 2 22.15 7.70 -13.20
C ALA A 2 21.64 6.40 -13.83
N ASN A 3 20.70 5.76 -13.15
CA ASN A 3 20.22 4.40 -13.44
C ASN A 3 19.53 4.34 -14.82
N SER A 4 20.10 3.55 -15.74
CA SER A 4 19.65 3.36 -17.13
C SER A 4 18.27 2.71 -17.29
N ALA A 5 17.62 2.37 -16.18
CA ALA A 5 16.25 1.86 -16.12
C ALA A 5 15.20 2.97 -16.21
N LEU A 6 15.45 4.15 -15.63
CA LEU A 6 14.49 5.27 -15.61
C LEU A 6 14.36 5.95 -16.99
N LYS A 7 15.43 5.96 -17.80
CA LYS A 7 15.41 6.54 -19.16
C LYS A 7 14.70 5.67 -20.21
N ARG A 8 14.51 4.38 -19.94
CA ARG A 8 13.86 3.43 -20.86
C ARG A 8 12.35 3.31 -20.64
N ASN A 9 11.83 3.91 -19.57
CA ASN A 9 10.41 3.91 -19.30
C ASN A 9 9.74 5.13 -19.96
N PRO A 10 8.79 4.93 -20.90
CA PRO A 10 8.11 6.02 -21.61
C PRO A 10 7.41 7.03 -20.70
N TYR A 11 7.00 6.59 -19.50
CA TYR A 11 6.35 7.42 -18.49
C TYR A 11 7.30 8.36 -17.74
N PHE A 12 8.60 8.06 -17.71
CA PHE A 12 9.60 8.84 -16.96
C PHE A 12 10.58 9.60 -17.86
N ASN A 13 10.58 9.35 -19.17
CA ASN A 13 11.48 10.02 -20.12
C ASN A 13 10.81 11.08 -21.00
N GLY A 14 9.51 11.37 -20.78
CA GLY A 14 8.77 12.38 -21.55
C GLY A 14 8.42 11.99 -22.99
N SER A 15 8.63 10.73 -23.39
CA SER A 15 8.26 10.22 -24.73
C SER A 15 6.84 9.64 -24.80
N ALA A 16 6.11 9.63 -23.68
CA ALA A 16 4.69 9.31 -23.70
C ALA A 16 3.95 10.41 -24.47
N ALA A 17 3.69 10.14 -25.75
CA ALA A 17 2.81 10.99 -26.56
C ALA A 17 1.49 11.17 -25.79
N PRO A 18 0.96 12.40 -25.68
CA PRO A 18 -0.43 12.58 -25.27
C PRO A 18 -1.25 11.67 -26.16
N GLN A 19 -2.03 10.75 -25.56
CA GLN A 19 -3.03 10.02 -26.32
C GLN A 19 -3.91 11.08 -26.98
N GLN A 20 -3.77 11.21 -28.30
CA GLN A 20 -4.60 12.09 -29.10
C GLN A 20 -6.03 11.63 -28.84
N GLN A 21 -6.76 12.47 -28.11
CA GLN A 21 -8.20 12.33 -28.01
C GLN A 21 -8.73 12.21 -29.44
N PRO A 22 -9.58 11.22 -29.75
CA PRO A 22 -10.31 11.24 -31.00
C PRO A 22 -11.06 12.56 -31.04
N GLN A 23 -10.63 13.45 -31.93
CA GLN A 23 -11.25 14.74 -32.14
C GLN A 23 -12.61 14.43 -32.79
N TYR A 24 -13.64 14.27 -31.96
CA TYR A 24 -15.01 14.13 -32.43
C TYR A 24 -15.38 15.42 -33.15
N ALA A 25 -15.48 15.33 -34.49
CA ALA A 25 -16.02 16.40 -35.31
C ALA A 25 -17.50 16.59 -34.92
N ALA A 26 -17.81 17.74 -34.32
CA ALA A 26 -19.18 18.16 -34.10
C ALA A 26 -19.88 18.37 -35.46
N PRO A 27 -21.06 17.80 -35.72
CA PRO A 27 -21.84 18.13 -36.91
C PRO A 27 -22.51 19.49 -36.67
N GLY A 28 -21.85 20.55 -37.07
CA GLY A 28 -22.33 21.90 -36.83
C GLY A 28 -21.75 22.92 -37.79
N GLN A 29 -22.56 23.25 -38.81
CA GLN A 29 -22.59 24.51 -39.53
C GLN A 29 -21.37 24.87 -40.40
N GLN A 30 -21.48 24.56 -41.70
CA GLN A 30 -21.01 25.46 -42.76
C GLN A 30 -21.51 24.95 -44.12
N PHE A 31 -22.65 25.49 -44.59
CA PHE A 31 -22.93 25.56 -46.02
C PHE A 31 -23.69 26.86 -46.32
N GLY A 32 -22.96 27.80 -46.91
CA GLY A 32 -23.51 28.96 -47.59
C GLY A 32 -23.05 28.91 -49.05
N ARG A 33 -24.03 29.14 -49.94
CA ARG A 33 -23.94 29.37 -51.40
C ARG A 33 -23.84 28.14 -52.32
N GLY A 34 -25.03 27.71 -52.74
CA GLY A 34 -25.48 27.93 -54.12
C GLY A 34 -25.16 26.84 -55.13
N ALA A 35 -26.11 25.92 -55.35
CA ALA A 35 -26.36 25.31 -56.65
C ALA A 35 -27.81 24.80 -56.71
N GLN A 36 -28.44 25.03 -57.86
CA GLN A 36 -29.88 25.00 -58.10
C GLN A 36 -30.47 23.58 -58.10
N PHE A 37 -31.71 23.47 -57.60
CA PHE A 37 -32.54 22.26 -57.69
C PHE A 37 -33.37 22.26 -58.99
N GLN A 38 -33.36 21.12 -59.69
CA GLN A 38 -34.29 20.78 -60.78
C GLN A 38 -34.99 19.46 -60.39
N PRO A 39 -36.33 19.35 -60.41
CA PRO A 39 -37.04 18.15 -59.95
C PRO A 39 -37.34 17.16 -61.09
N GLY A 40 -37.13 15.86 -60.86
CA GLY A 40 -37.57 14.78 -61.73
C GLY A 40 -37.64 13.42 -61.03
N GLN A 41 -38.82 12.82 -60.94
CA GLN A 41 -39.07 11.39 -60.63
C GLN A 41 -39.10 10.56 -61.94
N PRO A 42 -39.41 9.24 -61.92
CA PRO A 42 -38.71 8.11 -61.33
C PRO A 42 -38.32 7.06 -62.42
N GLY A 43 -37.25 6.28 -62.22
CA GLY A 43 -36.73 5.32 -63.23
C GLY A 43 -36.40 3.94 -62.65
N ASN A 44 -36.72 2.91 -63.44
CA ASN A 44 -36.91 1.49 -63.10
C ASN A 44 -35.79 0.61 -63.69
N ASN A 45 -35.33 -0.42 -62.94
CA ASN A 45 -34.62 -1.67 -63.37
C ASN A 45 -33.24 -1.58 -64.07
N PRO A 46 -32.49 -2.70 -64.33
CA PRO A 46 -32.51 -4.10 -63.83
C PRO A 46 -31.08 -4.54 -63.35
N TYR A 47 -30.82 -5.70 -62.73
CA TYR A 47 -30.48 -6.98 -63.37
C TYR A 47 -30.37 -8.08 -62.30
N ALA A 48 -31.19 -9.11 -62.46
CA ALA A 48 -30.99 -10.45 -61.92
C ALA A 48 -30.78 -11.39 -63.12
N GLN A 49 -29.73 -12.20 -63.11
CA GLN A 49 -29.73 -13.46 -63.87
C GLN A 49 -28.66 -14.40 -63.33
N GLY A 50 -29.11 -15.56 -62.84
CA GLY A 50 -28.25 -16.71 -62.57
C GLY A 50 -28.05 -17.55 -63.83
N ASN A 51 -27.01 -18.39 -63.82
CA ASN A 51 -26.96 -19.58 -64.65
C ASN A 51 -26.08 -20.67 -64.01
N ASN A 52 -26.62 -21.89 -64.00
CA ASN A 52 -26.01 -23.13 -63.53
C ASN A 52 -25.03 -23.71 -64.55
N VAL A 53 -23.91 -24.29 -64.10
CA VAL A 53 -23.16 -25.34 -64.82
C VAL A 53 -22.66 -26.39 -63.82
N GLN A 54 -22.62 -27.63 -64.31
CA GLN A 54 -22.68 -28.91 -63.61
C GLN A 54 -21.31 -29.65 -63.60
N LEU A 55 -21.05 -30.35 -62.48
CA LEU A 55 -20.22 -31.56 -62.26
C LEU A 55 -18.67 -31.49 -62.35
N GLY A 56 -18.03 -31.82 -61.23
CA GLY A 56 -16.60 -32.19 -61.14
C GLY A 56 -16.22 -32.63 -59.71
N SER A 57 -15.85 -33.90 -59.56
CA SER A 57 -15.54 -34.64 -58.33
C SER A 57 -14.27 -34.18 -57.58
N GLY A 58 -14.28 -34.13 -56.25
CA GLY A 58 -13.05 -34.05 -55.44
C GLY A 58 -13.27 -33.60 -53.99
N GLN A 59 -12.75 -34.37 -53.04
CA GLN A 59 -13.01 -34.36 -51.60
C GLN A 59 -12.51 -33.14 -50.78
N THR A 60 -13.18 -32.96 -49.64
CA THR A 60 -12.74 -32.36 -48.34
C THR A 60 -12.47 -30.86 -48.26
N SER A 61 -13.43 -30.11 -47.69
CA SER A 61 -13.19 -28.79 -47.09
C SER A 61 -13.88 -28.66 -45.73
N ALA A 62 -13.08 -28.29 -44.73
CA ALA A 62 -13.48 -28.04 -43.34
C ALA A 62 -14.47 -26.87 -43.23
N PRO A 63 -15.35 -26.84 -42.20
CA PRO A 63 -16.32 -25.76 -42.05
C PRO A 63 -15.61 -24.44 -41.77
N ARG A 64 -15.65 -23.52 -42.76
CA ARG A 64 -15.29 -22.11 -42.58
C ARG A 64 -16.32 -21.46 -41.67
N GLN A 65 -15.97 -21.28 -40.40
CA GLN A 65 -16.68 -20.39 -39.50
C GLN A 65 -16.53 -18.95 -40.03
N GLN A 66 -17.64 -18.34 -40.41
CA GLN A 66 -17.68 -16.93 -40.79
C GLN A 66 -17.41 -16.07 -39.55
N PRO A 67 -16.52 -15.06 -39.60
CA PRO A 67 -16.34 -14.12 -38.50
C PRO A 67 -17.64 -13.31 -38.31
N MET A 68 -18.35 -13.52 -37.20
CA MET A 68 -19.45 -12.66 -36.81
C MET A 68 -18.88 -11.27 -36.50
N HIS A 69 -19.13 -10.30 -37.38
CA HIS A 69 -18.93 -8.88 -37.04
C HIS A 69 -19.96 -8.53 -35.97
N PRO A 70 -19.54 -8.03 -34.78
CA PRO A 70 -20.49 -7.53 -33.79
C PRO A 70 -21.29 -6.40 -34.42
N GLY A 71 -22.62 -6.57 -34.52
CA GLY A 71 -23.51 -5.53 -35.02
C GLY A 71 -23.37 -4.25 -34.19
N MET A 72 -23.53 -3.09 -34.82
CA MET A 72 -23.55 -1.81 -34.09
C MET A 72 -24.60 -1.89 -32.97
N PRO A 73 -24.26 -1.47 -31.73
CA PRO A 73 -25.20 -1.42 -30.63
C PRO A 73 -26.44 -0.60 -31.00
N SER A 74 -27.63 -1.04 -30.61
CA SER A 74 -28.85 -0.27 -30.83
C SER A 74 -28.76 1.08 -30.10
N PRO A 75 -29.43 2.15 -30.60
CA PRO A 75 -29.46 3.45 -29.94
C PRO A 75 -29.87 3.38 -28.46
N GLU A 76 -30.82 2.51 -28.13
CA GLU A 76 -31.28 2.24 -26.76
C GLU A 76 -30.17 1.64 -25.89
N ALA A 77 -29.32 0.76 -26.45
CA ALA A 77 -28.20 0.17 -25.72
C ALA A 77 -27.08 1.18 -25.41
N LEU A 78 -26.95 2.22 -26.24
CA LEU A 78 -26.02 3.33 -26.01
C LEU A 78 -26.53 4.26 -24.91
N ASP A 79 -27.84 4.56 -24.90
CA ASP A 79 -28.49 5.35 -23.84
C ASP A 79 -28.32 4.65 -22.48
N HIS A 80 -28.57 3.33 -22.44
CA HIS A 80 -28.33 2.50 -21.27
C HIS A 80 -26.85 2.33 -20.88
N GLN A 81 -25.89 2.70 -21.72
CA GLN A 81 -24.47 2.77 -21.34
C GLN A 81 -24.12 4.15 -20.76
N TYR A 82 -24.72 5.22 -21.28
CA TYR A 82 -24.56 6.59 -20.79
C TYR A 82 -25.21 6.80 -19.42
N ASP A 83 -26.35 6.16 -19.17
CA ASP A 83 -27.09 6.26 -17.90
C ASP A 83 -26.50 5.41 -16.77
N ARG A 84 -25.44 4.62 -17.04
CA ARG A 84 -24.83 3.79 -15.99
C ARG A 84 -24.09 4.69 -15.00
N PRO A 85 -24.25 4.46 -13.68
CA PRO A 85 -23.41 5.10 -12.68
C PRO A 85 -21.93 4.89 -13.01
N ALA A 86 -21.12 5.94 -12.81
CA ALA A 86 -19.68 5.82 -12.94
C ALA A 86 -19.16 4.66 -12.08
N ALA A 87 -18.26 3.84 -12.64
CA ALA A 87 -17.72 2.70 -11.93
C ALA A 87 -17.08 3.15 -10.59
N THR A 88 -17.29 2.38 -9.53
CA THR A 88 -16.67 2.63 -8.23
C THR A 88 -15.18 2.26 -8.27
N PRO A 89 -14.32 2.82 -7.39
CA PRO A 89 -12.92 2.42 -7.32
C PRO A 89 -12.71 0.91 -7.15
N ASP A 90 -13.61 0.24 -6.40
CA ASP A 90 -13.58 -1.21 -6.22
C ASP A 90 -13.85 -1.98 -7.51
N GLN A 91 -14.74 -1.46 -8.38
CA GLN A 91 -15.01 -2.03 -9.71
C GLN A 91 -13.87 -1.78 -10.71
N MET A 92 -13.04 -0.77 -10.46
CA MET A 92 -11.87 -0.45 -11.29
C MET A 92 -10.55 -1.05 -10.77
N ASP A 93 -10.60 -1.88 -9.72
CA ASP A 93 -9.43 -2.41 -9.01
C ASP A 93 -8.42 -1.33 -8.56
N ARG A 94 -8.95 -0.18 -8.15
CA ARG A 94 -8.18 0.97 -7.67
C ARG A 94 -8.20 1.06 -6.15
N MET A 95 -7.12 1.60 -5.61
CA MET A 95 -6.97 1.90 -4.20
C MET A 95 -8.01 2.94 -3.77
N SER A 96 -8.69 2.66 -2.66
CA SER A 96 -9.67 3.56 -2.06
C SER A 96 -9.39 3.73 -0.57
N TYR A 97 -9.86 4.84 0.01
CA TYR A 97 -9.74 5.07 1.45
C TYR A 97 -10.49 4.00 2.25
N ASN A 98 -11.73 3.69 1.86
CA ASN A 98 -12.57 2.73 2.58
C ASN A 98 -11.92 1.34 2.65
N ASP A 99 -11.39 0.86 1.52
CA ASP A 99 -10.69 -0.42 1.45
C ASP A 99 -9.40 -0.42 2.28
N THR A 100 -8.60 0.65 2.18
CA THR A 100 -7.35 0.77 2.94
C THR A 100 -7.62 0.83 4.45
N ILE A 101 -8.64 1.58 4.88
CA ILE A 101 -9.06 1.65 6.28
C ILE A 101 -9.53 0.28 6.78
N ALA A 102 -10.32 -0.45 5.99
CA ALA A 102 -10.79 -1.79 6.35
C ALA A 102 -9.62 -2.78 6.51
N LYS A 103 -8.64 -2.74 5.61
CA LYS A 103 -7.41 -3.55 5.71
C LYS A 103 -6.63 -3.21 6.97
N THR A 104 -6.36 -1.93 7.21
CA THR A 104 -5.65 -1.44 8.41
C THR A 104 -6.36 -1.87 9.69
N ALA A 105 -7.68 -1.69 9.77
CA ALA A 105 -8.48 -2.10 10.92
C ALA A 105 -8.42 -3.61 11.14
N GLY A 106 -8.54 -4.40 10.06
CA GLY A 106 -8.39 -5.85 10.12
C GLY A 106 -7.03 -6.28 10.66
N LEU A 107 -5.95 -5.67 10.18
CA LEU A 107 -4.59 -5.96 10.66
C LEU A 107 -4.39 -5.56 12.11
N PHE A 108 -4.94 -4.43 12.57
CA PHE A 108 -4.94 -4.08 13.99
C PHE A 108 -5.68 -5.10 14.85
N VAL A 109 -6.85 -5.57 14.40
CA VAL A 109 -7.58 -6.65 15.09
C VAL A 109 -6.73 -7.91 15.18
N MET A 110 -5.98 -8.25 14.12
CA MET A 110 -5.06 -9.39 14.16
C MET A 110 -3.95 -9.20 15.21
N VAL A 111 -3.29 -8.04 15.21
CA VAL A 111 -2.25 -7.69 16.17
C VAL A 111 -2.78 -7.80 17.60
N LEU A 112 -3.96 -7.24 17.88
CA LEU A 112 -4.56 -7.27 19.21
C LEU A 112 -4.98 -8.69 19.61
N ALA A 113 -5.55 -9.48 18.69
CA ALA A 113 -5.95 -10.85 18.96
C ALA A 113 -4.74 -11.73 19.30
N THR A 114 -3.66 -11.66 18.51
CA THR A 114 -2.45 -12.44 18.80
C THR A 114 -1.68 -11.90 19.99
N ALA A 115 -1.71 -10.59 20.25
CA ALA A 115 -1.16 -10.01 21.47
C ALA A 115 -1.89 -10.51 22.73
N ALA A 116 -3.23 -10.62 22.68
CA ALA A 116 -4.01 -11.17 23.78
C ALA A 116 -3.67 -12.65 24.06
N VAL A 117 -3.41 -13.44 23.01
CA VAL A 117 -2.92 -14.83 23.17
C VAL A 117 -1.51 -14.85 23.78
N ALA A 118 -0.60 -14.04 23.25
CA ALA A 118 0.78 -13.98 23.73
C ALA A 118 0.90 -13.42 25.16
N TRP A 119 -0.10 -12.68 25.63
CA TRP A 119 -0.16 -12.21 27.01
C TRP A 119 -0.09 -13.36 28.03
N PHE A 120 -0.77 -14.46 27.75
CA PHE A 120 -0.78 -15.65 28.61
C PHE A 120 0.40 -16.60 28.34
N LEU A 121 1.06 -16.45 27.19
CA LEU A 121 2.16 -17.29 26.74
C LEU A 121 3.35 -16.40 26.36
N PRO A 122 4.03 -15.76 27.34
CA PRO A 122 5.02 -14.72 27.08
C PRO A 122 6.21 -15.18 26.23
N PHE A 123 6.54 -16.48 26.24
CA PHE A 123 7.59 -17.05 25.38
C PHE A 123 7.28 -16.88 23.87
N LEU A 124 6.00 -16.68 23.50
CA LEU A 124 5.62 -16.36 22.12
C LEU A 124 6.19 -15.02 21.64
N ALA A 125 6.69 -14.15 22.53
CA ALA A 125 7.42 -12.95 22.14
C ALA A 125 8.59 -13.28 21.21
N PHE A 126 9.34 -14.34 21.50
CA PHE A 126 10.50 -14.75 20.68
C PHE A 126 10.06 -15.30 19.32
N VAL A 127 8.97 -16.08 19.29
CA VAL A 127 8.36 -16.59 18.05
C VAL A 127 7.87 -15.42 17.19
N GLY A 128 7.18 -14.46 17.80
CA GLY A 128 6.73 -13.23 17.16
C GLY A 128 7.89 -12.38 16.65
N MET A 129 8.96 -12.22 17.43
CA MET A 129 10.16 -11.47 17.05
C MET A 129 10.80 -12.04 15.78
N ILE A 130 11.07 -13.35 15.77
CA ILE A 130 11.69 -14.03 14.63
C ILE A 130 10.74 -14.01 13.43
N GLY A 131 9.45 -14.30 13.65
CA GLY A 131 8.43 -14.30 12.60
C GLY A 131 8.28 -12.91 11.94
N ALA A 132 8.16 -11.85 12.73
CA ALA A 132 8.03 -10.48 12.25
C ALA A 132 9.30 -10.04 11.52
N LEU A 133 10.49 -10.37 12.03
CA LEU A 133 11.75 -10.05 11.36
C LEU A 133 11.85 -10.72 9.98
N VAL A 134 11.61 -12.04 9.91
CA VAL A 134 11.70 -12.80 8.65
C VAL A 134 10.63 -12.32 7.66
N LEU A 135 9.38 -12.20 8.09
CA LEU A 135 8.28 -11.74 7.23
C LEU A 135 8.45 -10.28 6.81
N GLY A 136 8.97 -9.42 7.68
CA GLY A 136 9.30 -8.03 7.37
C GLY A 136 10.36 -7.92 6.27
N ILE A 137 11.42 -8.74 6.34
CA ILE A 137 12.43 -8.83 5.28
C ILE A 137 11.80 -9.32 3.97
N VAL A 138 10.97 -10.36 4.02
CA VAL A 138 10.27 -10.90 2.83
C VAL A 138 9.36 -9.84 2.19
N LEU A 139 8.62 -9.09 3.00
CA LEU A 139 7.73 -8.02 2.55
C LEU A 139 8.52 -6.85 1.94
N ALA A 140 9.69 -6.51 2.49
CA ALA A 140 10.54 -5.43 1.98
C ALA A 140 10.99 -5.64 0.52
N PHE A 141 11.10 -6.89 0.06
CA PHE A 141 11.45 -7.22 -1.33
C PHE A 141 10.24 -7.38 -2.25
N LYS A 142 9.01 -7.37 -1.73
CA LYS A 142 7.80 -7.57 -2.54
C LYS A 142 7.19 -6.24 -2.96
N ARG A 143 7.11 -6.03 -4.28
CA ARG A 143 6.43 -4.86 -4.86
C ARG A 143 4.91 -4.90 -4.65
N GLU A 144 4.33 -6.10 -4.66
CA GLU A 144 2.91 -6.35 -4.41
C GLU A 144 2.81 -7.47 -3.37
N PRO A 145 2.61 -7.14 -2.08
CA PRO A 145 2.58 -8.15 -1.04
C PRO A 145 1.28 -8.96 -1.13
N ALA A 146 1.41 -10.28 -1.05
CA ALA A 146 0.26 -11.16 -0.97
C ALA A 146 -0.49 -10.92 0.37
N PRO A 147 -1.83 -10.79 0.38
CA PRO A 147 -2.59 -10.50 1.60
C PRO A 147 -2.27 -11.45 2.75
N VAL A 148 -2.11 -12.74 2.46
CA VAL A 148 -1.77 -13.77 3.45
C VAL A 148 -0.46 -13.45 4.18
N LEU A 149 0.57 -12.98 3.48
CA LEU A 149 1.85 -12.62 4.11
C LEU A 149 1.69 -11.43 5.05
N VAL A 150 0.84 -10.47 4.67
CA VAL A 150 0.55 -9.29 5.50
C VAL A 150 -0.18 -9.68 6.79
N TRP A 151 -1.15 -10.59 6.70
CA TRP A 151 -1.84 -11.12 7.90
C TRP A 151 -0.89 -11.92 8.81
N LEU A 152 -0.02 -12.75 8.24
CA LEU A 152 0.98 -13.49 9.01
C LEU A 152 1.98 -12.55 9.68
N PHE A 153 2.38 -11.47 9.00
CA PHE A 153 3.26 -10.46 9.56
C PHE A 153 2.60 -9.75 10.74
N ALA A 154 1.35 -9.28 10.59
CA ALA A 154 0.58 -8.67 11.66
C ALA A 154 0.36 -9.63 12.85
N ALA A 155 0.13 -10.92 12.57
CA ALA A 155 0.05 -11.95 13.60
C ALA A 155 1.34 -12.04 14.42
N ALA A 156 2.49 -12.11 13.74
CA ALA A 156 3.80 -12.19 14.37
C ALA A 156 4.15 -10.91 15.16
N GLU A 157 3.79 -9.72 14.64
CA GLU A 157 3.92 -8.46 15.36
C GLU A 157 3.10 -8.47 16.66
N GLY A 158 1.85 -8.94 16.62
CA GLY A 158 1.04 -9.06 17.83
C GLY A 158 1.60 -10.05 18.84
N LEU A 159 2.14 -11.20 18.39
CA LEU A 159 2.82 -12.14 19.30
C LEU A 159 4.03 -11.50 19.98
N LEU A 160 4.85 -10.75 19.23
CA LEU A 160 5.99 -9.99 19.76
C LEU A 160 5.52 -8.99 20.81
N VAL A 161 4.58 -8.12 20.44
CA VAL A 161 4.10 -7.03 21.29
C VAL A 161 3.43 -7.56 22.55
N GLY A 162 2.51 -8.53 22.43
CA GLY A 162 1.78 -9.06 23.58
C GLY A 162 2.68 -9.82 24.55
N GLY A 163 3.56 -10.67 24.03
CA GLY A 163 4.48 -11.43 24.87
C GLY A 163 5.51 -10.52 25.56
N LEU A 164 6.11 -9.56 24.84
CA LEU A 164 7.05 -8.60 25.41
C LEU A 164 6.36 -7.71 26.45
N SER A 165 5.13 -7.28 26.19
CA SER A 165 4.35 -6.49 27.14
C SER A 165 4.05 -7.28 28.41
N SER A 166 3.66 -8.56 28.30
CA SER A 166 3.41 -9.41 29.46
C SER A 166 4.65 -9.62 30.32
N ILE A 167 5.81 -9.87 29.69
CA ILE A 167 7.11 -9.97 30.39
C ILE A 167 7.38 -8.68 31.17
N LEU A 168 7.31 -7.53 30.51
CA LEU A 168 7.62 -6.25 31.14
C LEU A 168 6.57 -5.82 32.16
N GLU A 169 5.29 -6.14 31.98
CA GLU A 169 4.22 -5.84 32.92
C GLU A 169 4.43 -6.59 34.24
N SER A 170 4.96 -7.82 34.20
CA SER A 170 5.28 -8.59 35.41
C SER A 170 6.42 -7.99 36.24
N ILE A 171 7.32 -7.24 35.60
CA ILE A 171 8.48 -6.58 36.23
C ILE A 171 8.12 -5.14 36.64
N PHE A 172 7.40 -4.44 35.77
CA PHE A 172 7.02 -3.04 35.92
C PHE A 172 5.50 -2.88 35.77
N PRO A 173 4.72 -3.10 36.84
CA PRO A 173 3.26 -2.99 36.77
C PRO A 173 2.78 -1.65 36.19
N GLY A 174 1.77 -1.72 35.32
CA GLY A 174 1.15 -0.61 34.61
C GLY A 174 1.93 -0.10 33.39
N ILE A 175 3.07 -0.68 33.04
CA ILE A 175 3.91 -0.22 31.92
C ILE A 175 3.20 -0.35 30.57
N ALA A 176 2.46 -1.45 30.35
CA ALA A 176 1.76 -1.68 29.09
C ALA A 176 0.68 -0.63 28.85
N MET A 177 -0.10 -0.29 29.88
CA MET A 177 -1.13 0.75 29.80
C MET A 177 -0.52 2.13 29.52
N GLN A 178 0.62 2.47 30.16
CA GLN A 178 1.31 3.72 29.90
C GLN A 178 1.83 3.83 28.47
N ALA A 179 2.46 2.75 27.98
CA ALA A 179 2.96 2.69 26.61
C ALA A 179 1.81 2.79 25.59
N LEU A 180 0.68 2.13 25.86
CA LEU A 180 -0.52 2.20 25.02
C LEU A 180 -1.05 3.64 24.94
N LEU A 181 -1.28 4.28 26.09
CA LEU A 181 -1.81 5.65 26.15
C LEU A 181 -0.87 6.65 25.46
N ALA A 182 0.44 6.53 25.67
CA ALA A 182 1.42 7.37 25.02
C ALA A 182 1.44 7.15 23.49
N THR A 183 1.35 5.90 23.02
CA THR A 183 1.27 5.58 21.59
C THR A 183 0.02 6.18 20.97
N LEU A 184 -1.15 6.02 21.61
CA LEU A 184 -2.40 6.61 21.15
C LEU A 184 -2.32 8.13 21.10
N ALA A 185 -1.69 8.77 22.09
CA ALA A 185 -1.46 10.21 22.09
C ALA A 185 -0.59 10.66 20.91
N VAL A 186 0.50 9.95 20.61
CA VAL A 186 1.36 10.22 19.44
C VAL A 186 0.57 10.06 18.14
N VAL A 187 -0.09 8.92 17.94
CA VAL A 187 -0.87 8.63 16.73
C VAL A 187 -1.98 9.66 16.53
N ALA A 188 -2.76 9.96 17.57
CA ALA A 188 -3.84 10.95 17.51
C ALA A 188 -3.30 12.34 17.17
N THR A 189 -2.18 12.75 17.79
CA THR A 189 -1.54 14.04 17.50
C THR A 189 -1.10 14.13 16.05
N VAL A 190 -0.39 13.12 15.55
CA VAL A 190 0.06 13.10 14.14
C VAL A 190 -1.14 13.10 13.19
N LEU A 191 -2.16 12.28 13.46
CA LEU A 191 -3.38 12.21 12.64
C LEU A 191 -4.09 13.56 12.56
N VAL A 192 -4.28 14.24 13.70
CA VAL A 192 -4.92 15.56 13.78
C VAL A 192 -4.10 16.60 13.01
N LEU A 193 -2.78 16.65 13.23
CA LEU A 193 -1.89 17.58 12.54
C LEU A 193 -1.84 17.33 11.03
N PHE A 194 -1.83 16.06 10.62
CA PHE A 194 -1.88 15.67 9.21
C PHE A 194 -3.20 16.06 8.55
N ARG A 195 -4.33 15.82 9.24
CA ARG A 195 -5.68 16.13 8.75
C ARG A 195 -5.90 17.62 8.52
N PHE A 196 -5.31 18.47 9.35
CA PHE A 196 -5.33 19.93 9.18
C PHE A 196 -4.37 20.45 8.12
N GLY A 197 -3.59 19.58 7.46
CA GLY A 197 -2.61 19.99 6.45
C GLY A 197 -1.40 20.73 7.03
N LYS A 198 -1.25 20.78 8.35
CA LYS A 198 -0.14 21.49 9.03
C LYS A 198 1.19 20.73 8.91
N VAL A 199 1.12 19.41 8.75
CA VAL A 199 2.31 18.55 8.68
C VAL A 199 2.29 17.80 7.35
N ARG A 200 3.39 17.95 6.62
CA ARG A 200 3.70 17.27 5.36
C ARG A 200 5.19 16.90 5.35
N THR A 201 5.53 15.83 4.64
CA THR A 201 6.91 15.36 4.54
C THR A 201 7.72 16.26 3.61
N SER A 202 9.03 16.26 3.78
CA SER A 202 9.93 16.95 2.84
C SER A 202 10.90 15.94 2.21
N PRO A 203 11.24 16.07 0.91
CA PRO A 203 12.12 15.11 0.25
C PRO A 203 13.50 14.95 0.91
N ARG A 204 14.00 16.01 1.57
CA ARG A 204 15.29 15.97 2.29
C ARG A 204 15.15 15.23 3.62
N LEU A 205 14.15 15.58 4.42
CA LEU A 205 13.93 14.93 5.72
C LEU A 205 13.56 13.45 5.54
N THR A 206 12.78 13.10 4.53
CA THR A 206 12.44 11.71 4.20
C THR A 206 13.70 10.88 3.89
N LYS A 207 14.68 11.43 3.17
CA LYS A 207 15.96 10.73 2.93
C LYS A 207 16.76 10.54 4.22
N ILE A 208 16.81 11.57 5.08
CA ILE A 208 17.50 11.49 6.38
C ILE A 208 16.85 10.42 7.26
N VAL A 209 15.51 10.43 7.35
CA VAL A 209 14.75 9.45 8.11
C VAL A 209 14.92 8.04 7.55
N MET A 210 14.97 7.85 6.23
CA MET A 210 15.29 6.55 5.64
C MET A 210 16.66 6.03 6.07
N VAL A 211 17.70 6.88 6.04
CA VAL A 211 19.04 6.50 6.49
C VAL A 211 19.03 6.19 7.99
N ALA A 212 18.32 6.98 8.79
CA ALA A 212 18.15 6.76 10.22
C ALA A 212 17.44 5.44 10.53
N MET A 213 16.36 5.10 9.81
CA MET A 213 15.64 3.83 9.97
C MET A 213 16.56 2.64 9.71
N ILE A 214 17.35 2.68 8.63
CA ILE A 214 18.30 1.62 8.30
C ILE A 214 19.38 1.52 9.37
N GLY A 215 19.97 2.65 9.80
CA GLY A 215 20.97 2.68 10.86
C GLY A 215 20.44 2.14 12.19
N TYR A 216 19.22 2.54 12.56
CA TYR A 216 18.51 2.05 13.74
C TYR A 216 18.26 0.54 13.67
N ALA A 217 17.82 0.04 12.52
CA ALA A 217 17.59 -1.39 12.30
C ALA A 217 18.90 -2.19 12.41
N VAL A 218 19.99 -1.73 11.77
CA VAL A 218 21.30 -2.39 11.85
C VAL A 218 21.80 -2.41 13.29
N PHE A 219 21.74 -1.28 14.00
CA PHE A 219 22.10 -1.24 15.43
C PHE A 219 21.25 -2.20 16.25
N SER A 220 19.95 -2.26 15.99
CA SER A 220 19.03 -3.17 16.69
C SER A 220 19.40 -4.64 16.48
N LEU A 221 19.78 -5.02 15.26
CA LEU A 221 20.22 -6.39 14.95
C LEU A 221 21.56 -6.72 15.59
N VAL A 222 22.53 -5.80 15.56
CA VAL A 222 23.83 -5.99 16.22
C VAL A 222 23.66 -6.11 17.73
N ASN A 223 22.87 -5.24 18.34
CA ASN A 223 22.57 -5.28 19.78
C ASN A 223 21.85 -6.59 20.15
N LEU A 224 20.87 -7.02 19.36
CA LEU A 224 20.17 -8.29 19.58
C LEU A 224 21.14 -9.48 19.50
N GLY A 225 22.02 -9.50 18.49
CA GLY A 225 23.08 -10.51 18.38
C GLY A 225 24.04 -10.49 19.58
N GLY A 226 24.42 -9.30 20.05
CA GLY A 226 25.23 -9.12 21.24
C GLY A 226 24.57 -9.68 22.50
N MET A 227 23.26 -9.46 22.67
CA MET A 227 22.50 -10.02 23.79
C MET A 227 22.48 -11.55 23.80
N PHE A 228 22.46 -12.20 22.63
CA PHE A 228 22.53 -13.66 22.55
C PHE A 228 23.93 -14.21 22.84
N LEU A 229 24.97 -13.47 22.49
CA LEU A 229 26.37 -13.87 22.69
C LEU A 229 26.88 -13.58 24.10
N SER A 230 26.25 -12.64 24.81
CA SER A 230 26.63 -12.20 26.15
C SER A 230 25.43 -12.27 27.11
N PRO A 231 25.21 -13.42 27.77
CA PRO A 231 24.09 -13.61 28.70
C PRO A 231 24.11 -12.67 29.91
N ASP A 232 25.29 -12.12 30.25
CA ASP A 232 25.47 -11.19 31.36
C ASP A 232 25.10 -9.73 31.02
N SER A 233 24.75 -9.45 29.76
CA SER A 233 24.30 -8.11 29.35
C SER A 233 22.91 -7.81 29.91
N GLY A 234 22.63 -6.53 30.19
CA GLY A 234 21.34 -6.13 30.73
C GLY A 234 20.17 -6.53 29.81
N MET A 235 18.94 -6.45 30.31
CA MET A 235 17.73 -6.89 29.59
C MET A 235 17.58 -6.30 28.17
N PHE A 236 18.22 -5.16 27.89
CA PHE A 236 18.22 -4.52 26.57
C PHE A 236 19.62 -4.43 25.90
N GLY A 237 20.62 -5.14 26.43
CA GLY A 237 21.99 -5.13 25.96
C GLY A 237 22.65 -3.76 26.14
N TRP A 238 23.42 -3.32 25.14
CA TRP A 238 24.10 -2.00 25.17
C TRP A 238 23.15 -0.81 25.33
N ARG A 239 21.85 -0.98 25.07
CA ARG A 239 20.84 0.04 25.34
C ARG A 239 20.66 0.33 26.83
N SER A 240 20.80 -0.66 27.71
CA SER A 240 20.78 -0.48 29.16
C SER A 240 22.17 -0.23 29.73
N ASP A 241 23.20 -0.84 29.14
CA ASP A 241 24.51 -0.95 29.80
C ASP A 241 25.42 0.27 29.52
N VAL A 242 25.20 0.97 28.41
CA VAL A 242 25.98 2.16 28.03
C VAL A 242 25.25 3.42 28.48
N ASN A 243 25.90 4.22 29.34
CA ASN A 243 25.38 5.50 29.81
C ASN A 243 26.15 6.67 29.19
N ILE A 244 25.43 7.68 28.71
CA ILE A 244 25.99 8.94 28.20
C ILE A 244 25.47 10.06 29.09
N MET A 245 26.37 10.74 29.81
CA MET A 245 26.00 11.82 30.73
C MET A 245 24.97 11.40 31.80
N GLY A 246 25.03 10.15 32.26
CA GLY A 246 24.08 9.57 33.23
C GLY A 246 22.74 9.12 32.65
N ILE A 247 22.53 9.25 31.33
CA ILE A 247 21.32 8.78 30.64
C ILE A 247 21.64 7.49 29.89
N PRO A 248 20.86 6.40 30.06
CA PRO A 248 21.04 5.18 29.29
C PRO A 248 20.89 5.42 27.79
N LEU A 249 21.80 4.83 27.00
CA LEU A 249 21.82 4.96 25.54
C LEU A 249 20.47 4.61 24.91
N GLY A 250 19.78 3.60 25.46
CA GLY A 250 18.47 3.15 25.02
C GLY A 250 17.37 4.19 25.18
N VAL A 251 17.47 5.09 26.17
CA VAL A 251 16.52 6.20 26.34
C VAL A 251 16.72 7.22 25.23
N ILE A 252 17.98 7.60 24.95
CA ILE A 252 18.33 8.55 23.88
C ILE A 252 17.86 8.00 22.53
N LEU A 253 18.20 6.75 22.24
CA LEU A 253 17.80 6.08 21.00
C LEU A 253 16.29 5.87 20.91
N GLY A 254 15.62 5.58 22.04
CA GLY A 254 14.19 5.39 22.08
C GLY A 254 13.41 6.68 21.83
N VAL A 255 13.81 7.81 22.43
CA VAL A 255 13.22 9.13 22.13
C VAL A 255 13.43 9.48 20.66
N PHE A 256 14.64 9.26 20.13
CA PHE A 256 14.92 9.44 18.71
C PHE A 256 14.02 8.55 17.83
N ALA A 257 13.85 7.28 18.20
CA ALA A 257 13.03 6.32 17.47
C ALA A 257 11.54 6.69 17.50
N VAL A 258 11.01 7.22 18.62
CA VAL A 258 9.63 7.72 18.70
C VAL A 258 9.43 8.93 17.79
N LEU A 259 10.37 9.88 17.76
CA LEU A 259 10.33 11.01 16.83
C LEU A 259 10.39 10.53 15.37
N MET A 260 11.28 9.58 15.07
CA MET A 260 11.38 8.95 13.75
C MET A 260 10.07 8.26 13.35
N GLY A 261 9.48 7.47 14.25
CA GLY A 261 8.19 6.79 14.05
C GLY A 261 7.05 7.78 13.83
N SER A 262 7.04 8.90 14.55
CA SER A 262 6.03 9.95 14.33
C SER A 262 6.13 10.55 12.91
N TYR A 263 7.33 10.70 12.36
CA TYR A 263 7.52 11.11 10.97
C TYR A 263 7.14 10.00 9.98
N MET A 264 7.40 8.73 10.31
CA MET A 264 6.95 7.58 9.52
C MET A 264 5.42 7.54 9.39
N LEU A 265 4.68 7.84 10.46
CA LEU A 265 3.22 7.95 10.39
C LEU A 265 2.76 9.03 9.40
N VAL A 266 3.45 10.18 9.34
CA VAL A 266 3.16 11.20 8.33
C VAL A 266 3.42 10.66 6.92
N MET A 267 4.54 9.96 6.72
CA MET A 267 4.85 9.30 5.43
C MET A 267 3.78 8.27 5.04
N ASP A 268 3.29 7.47 6.00
CA ASP A 268 2.24 6.47 5.79
C ASP A 268 0.92 7.13 5.37
N PHE A 269 0.52 8.22 6.04
CA PHE A 269 -0.68 8.96 5.68
C PHE A 269 -0.58 9.64 4.30
N GLU A 270 0.58 10.21 3.96
CA GLU A 270 0.82 10.75 2.62
C GLU A 270 0.82 9.67 1.55
N PHE A 271 1.38 8.49 1.84
CA PHE A 271 1.36 7.35 0.93
C PHE A 271 -0.08 6.93 0.61
N ILE A 272 -0.95 6.85 1.63
CA ILE A 272 -2.38 6.58 1.45
C ILE A 272 -3.05 7.68 0.63
N GLU A 273 -2.87 8.95 1.03
CA GLU A 273 -3.51 10.09 0.37
C GLU A 273 -3.13 10.19 -1.11
N ASN A 274 -1.82 10.09 -1.40
CA ASN A 274 -1.30 10.16 -2.76
C ASN A 274 -1.67 8.92 -3.58
N GLY A 275 -1.66 7.73 -2.98
CA GLY A 275 -2.05 6.48 -3.64
C GLY A 275 -3.50 6.50 -4.09
N VAL A 276 -4.41 6.96 -3.24
CA VAL A 276 -5.84 7.08 -3.60
C VAL A 276 -6.04 8.18 -4.65
N LYS A 277 -5.42 9.36 -4.49
CA LYS A 277 -5.53 10.46 -5.47
C LYS A 277 -5.00 10.09 -6.85
N ALA A 278 -3.92 9.32 -6.91
CA ALA A 278 -3.33 8.82 -8.15
C ALA A 278 -4.10 7.64 -8.76
N GLY A 279 -5.09 7.08 -8.05
CA GLY A 279 -5.80 5.87 -8.49
C GLY A 279 -4.89 4.65 -8.59
N ALA A 280 -3.94 4.50 -7.65
CA ALA A 280 -3.01 3.37 -7.61
C ALA A 280 -3.74 2.02 -7.58
N PRO A 281 -3.12 0.91 -8.02
CA PRO A 281 -3.74 -0.42 -7.95
C PRO A 281 -4.15 -0.79 -6.52
N ARG A 282 -5.25 -1.54 -6.37
CA ARG A 282 -5.80 -1.97 -5.06
C ARG A 282 -4.78 -2.71 -4.16
N ALA A 283 -3.80 -3.38 -4.76
CA ALA A 283 -2.71 -4.05 -4.05
C ALA A 283 -1.87 -3.09 -3.17
N TYR A 284 -1.70 -1.83 -3.59
CA TYR A 284 -0.99 -0.82 -2.81
C TYR A 284 -1.71 -0.48 -1.49
N GLY A 285 -3.02 -0.72 -1.40
CA GLY A 285 -3.76 -0.60 -0.14
C GLY A 285 -3.28 -1.59 0.93
N TRP A 286 -2.76 -2.76 0.54
CA TRP A 286 -2.13 -3.69 1.49
C TRP A 286 -0.79 -3.17 1.99
N ILE A 287 0.00 -2.56 1.09
CA ILE A 287 1.28 -1.92 1.46
C ILE A 287 1.06 -0.83 2.49
N ALA A 288 0.10 0.04 2.20
CA ALA A 288 -0.25 1.15 3.07
C ALA A 288 -0.77 0.69 4.43
N ALA A 289 -1.59 -0.37 4.45
CA ALA A 289 -2.15 -0.89 5.68
C ALA A 289 -1.08 -1.51 6.58
N TYR A 290 -0.19 -2.35 6.03
CA TYR A 290 0.84 -2.98 6.86
C TYR A 290 1.91 -2.00 7.32
N SER A 291 2.30 -1.03 6.47
CA SER A 291 3.33 -0.05 6.86
C SER A 291 2.84 0.81 8.02
N LEU A 292 1.60 1.29 7.94
CA LEU A 292 0.96 2.06 9.00
C LEU A 292 0.85 1.26 10.31
N VAL A 293 0.36 0.01 10.26
CA VAL A 293 0.25 -0.84 11.45
C VAL A 293 1.62 -1.10 12.07
N SER A 294 2.62 -1.44 11.26
CA SER A 294 3.97 -1.70 11.72
C SER A 294 4.63 -0.47 12.35
N THR A 295 4.40 0.72 11.78
CA THR A 295 4.86 1.99 12.38
C THR A 295 4.25 2.20 13.76
N VAL A 296 2.95 1.94 13.94
CA VAL A 296 2.29 2.08 15.26
C VAL A 296 2.85 1.06 16.27
N VAL A 297 3.02 -0.19 15.85
CA VAL A 297 3.64 -1.25 16.67
C VAL A 297 5.06 -0.87 17.07
N PHE A 298 5.85 -0.35 16.12
CA PHE A 298 7.20 0.13 16.36
C PHE A 298 7.24 1.22 17.43
N ILE A 299 6.39 2.24 17.30
CA ILE A 299 6.28 3.33 18.30
C ILE A 299 5.94 2.76 19.68
N TYR A 300 4.98 1.83 19.75
CA TYR A 300 4.61 1.19 21.01
C TYR A 300 5.79 0.46 21.67
N ILE A 301 6.52 -0.37 20.92
CA ILE A 301 7.68 -1.12 21.43
C ILE A 301 8.77 -0.15 21.93
N GLU A 302 9.02 0.95 21.22
CA GLU A 302 10.03 1.92 21.61
C GLU A 302 9.64 2.68 22.88
N ILE A 303 8.38 3.11 23.00
CA ILE A 303 7.88 3.74 24.23
C ILE A 303 7.95 2.76 25.40
N LEU A 304 7.49 1.52 25.20
CA LEU A 304 7.54 0.46 26.20
C LEU A 304 8.98 0.25 26.69
N ARG A 305 9.94 0.21 25.77
CA ARG A 305 11.38 0.07 26.09
C ARG A 305 11.91 1.27 26.86
N VAL A 306 11.60 2.49 26.43
CA VAL A 306 12.05 3.72 27.12
C VAL A 306 11.59 3.71 28.57
N ILE A 307 10.31 3.41 28.81
CA ILE A 307 9.76 3.36 30.17
C ILE A 307 10.43 2.24 30.98
N ALA A 308 10.65 1.07 30.38
CA ALA A 308 11.28 -0.06 31.05
C ALA A 308 12.72 0.24 31.45
N ILE A 309 13.49 0.89 30.58
CA ILE A 309 14.87 1.30 30.88
C ILE A 309 14.88 2.33 32.00
N LEU A 310 14.04 3.36 31.93
CA LEU A 310 13.98 4.41 32.95
C LEU A 310 13.59 3.88 34.33
N ARG A 311 12.67 2.91 34.40
CA ARG A 311 12.25 2.28 35.66
C ARG A 311 13.22 1.22 36.17
N GLY A 312 14.01 0.63 35.29
CA GLY A 312 15.02 -0.37 35.64
C GLY A 312 16.39 0.23 35.97
N SER A 313 16.57 1.54 35.80
CA SER A 313 17.80 2.27 36.11
C SER A 313 17.84 2.91 37.51
N ASP A 314 16.78 2.71 38.30
CA ASP A 314 16.70 3.09 39.73
C ASP A 314 17.14 1.91 40.63
#